data_AF-A0A4W5M020-F1
#
_entry.id   AF-A0A4W5M020-F1
#
_cell.length_a   1.000
_cell.length_b   1.000
_cell.length_c   1.000
_cell.angle_alpha   90.00
_cell.angle_beta   90.00
_cell.angle_gamma   90.00
#
_symmetry.space_group_name_H-M   'P 1'
#
loop_
_entity.id
_entity.type
_entity.pdbx_description
1 polymer ?
#
loop_
_entity_poly.entity_id
_entity_poly.type
_entity_poly.pdbx_seq_one_letter_code
_entity_poly.pdbx_strand_id
1 'polypeptide(L)'
;DVDECALGSDCDEHSSCQNTDGSYTCTCIHPYSGDGKNCTEPVKCENPGAPEFGYKDGINFLMGSEVVFTCEEGYELIGSSHVQCLETGSWNGVFPYCRGIEDINMVICNICCSNN
;
A
#
# COMPACT_ATOMS: atom_id res chain seq x y z
N ASP A 1 19.54 -30.77 25.97
CA ASP A 1 18.54 -29.85 25.47
C ASP A 1 17.27 -30.63 25.16
N VAL A 2 16.10 -30.07 25.48
CA VAL A 2 14.81 -30.68 25.12
C VAL A 2 14.41 -30.10 23.75
N ASP A 3 13.65 -30.85 22.95
CA ASP A 3 13.08 -30.33 21.70
C ASP A 3 11.66 -29.83 21.98
N GLU A 4 11.52 -28.59 22.40
CA GLU A 4 10.23 -28.01 22.75
C GLU A 4 9.33 -27.84 21.53
N CYS A 5 9.90 -27.57 20.35
CA CYS A 5 9.15 -27.48 19.11
C CYS A 5 8.50 -28.82 18.72
N ALA A 6 9.12 -29.96 19.03
CA ALA A 6 8.56 -31.29 18.77
C ALA A 6 7.57 -31.78 19.84
N LEU A 7 7.69 -31.29 21.07
CA LEU A 7 6.83 -31.69 22.20
C LEU A 7 5.54 -30.87 22.30
N GLY A 8 5.50 -29.71 21.65
CA GLY A 8 4.38 -28.78 21.65
C GLY A 8 4.78 -27.44 22.23
N SER A 9 5.08 -26.49 21.36
CA SER A 9 5.32 -25.09 21.73
C SER A 9 4.01 -24.33 21.90
N ASP A 10 4.00 -23.32 22.75
CA ASP A 10 2.98 -22.24 22.84
C ASP A 10 3.26 -21.09 21.85
N CYS A 11 4.01 -21.35 20.78
CA CYS A 11 4.18 -20.40 19.67
C CYS A 11 2.82 -20.11 19.00
N ASP A 12 2.64 -18.89 18.49
CA ASP A 12 1.47 -18.52 17.70
C ASP A 12 1.36 -19.35 16.41
N GLU A 13 0.16 -19.57 15.89
CA GLU A 13 -0.03 -20.32 14.63
C GLU A 13 0.64 -19.65 13.42
N HIS A 14 0.83 -18.33 13.45
CA HIS A 14 1.52 -17.53 12.43
C HIS A 14 2.99 -17.28 12.77
N SER A 15 3.59 -18.12 13.63
CA SER A 15 4.99 -18.02 14.01
C SER A 15 5.76 -19.30 13.71
N SER A 16 7.08 -19.18 13.55
CA SER A 16 8.00 -20.31 13.46
C SER A 16 8.69 -20.56 14.80
N CYS A 17 8.71 -21.81 15.24
CA CYS A 17 9.46 -22.27 16.41
C CYS A 17 10.87 -22.67 16.02
N GLN A 18 11.88 -22.22 16.76
CA GLN A 18 13.30 -22.59 16.58
C GLN A 18 13.93 -22.92 17.94
N ASN A 19 14.40 -24.16 18.12
CA ASN A 19 15.14 -24.56 19.32
C ASN A 19 16.50 -23.85 19.39
N THR A 20 16.95 -23.58 20.61
CA THR A 20 18.20 -22.90 20.97
C THR A 20 18.83 -23.63 22.15
N ASP A 21 20.14 -23.50 22.40
CA ASP A 21 20.78 -24.23 23.51
C ASP A 21 20.14 -23.89 24.87
N GLY A 22 19.33 -24.81 25.40
CA GLY A 22 18.61 -24.68 26.67
C GLY A 22 17.24 -24.01 26.60
N SER A 23 16.72 -23.66 25.40
CA SER A 23 15.40 -23.03 25.22
C SER A 23 14.91 -23.09 23.77
N TYR A 24 13.90 -22.30 23.42
CA TYR A 24 13.44 -22.11 22.04
C TYR A 24 12.90 -20.69 21.85
N THR A 25 12.82 -20.27 20.60
CA THR A 25 12.33 -18.94 20.20
C THR A 25 11.19 -19.08 19.21
N CYS A 26 10.17 -18.24 19.35
CA CYS A 26 9.10 -18.11 18.36
C CYS A 26 9.31 -16.80 17.59
N THR A 27 9.21 -16.83 16.27
CA THR A 27 9.32 -15.63 15.44
C THR A 27 8.11 -15.54 14.53
N CYS A 28 7.38 -14.42 14.56
CA CYS A 28 6.26 -14.22 13.64
C CYS A 28 6.73 -14.32 12.19
N ILE A 29 5.99 -15.06 11.38
CA ILE A 29 6.27 -15.22 9.96
C ILE A 29 5.85 -13.94 9.26
N HIS A 30 6.68 -13.37 8.40
CA HIS A 30 6.29 -12.21 7.60
C HIS A 30 5.04 -12.54 6.75
N PRO A 31 3.99 -11.70 6.72
CA PRO A 31 3.93 -10.29 7.13
C PRO A 31 3.42 -10.01 8.56
N TYR A 32 3.19 -11.03 9.38
CA TYR A 32 2.68 -10.87 10.74
C TYR A 32 3.71 -10.20 11.65
N SER A 33 3.23 -9.49 12.65
CA SER A 33 4.07 -8.77 13.62
C SER A 33 3.65 -9.11 15.04
N GLY A 34 4.59 -9.13 15.99
CA GLY A 34 4.31 -9.53 17.37
C GLY A 34 5.54 -10.08 18.09
N ASP A 35 5.31 -10.79 19.20
CA ASP A 35 6.35 -11.40 20.04
C ASP A 35 6.63 -12.88 19.71
N GLY A 36 6.00 -13.42 18.65
CA GLY A 36 6.08 -14.82 18.26
C GLY A 36 5.14 -15.75 19.04
N LYS A 37 4.55 -15.30 20.14
CA LYS A 37 3.50 -16.02 20.89
C LYS A 37 2.11 -15.47 20.58
N ASN A 38 2.05 -14.20 20.19
CA ASN A 38 0.88 -13.49 19.72
C ASN A 38 1.29 -12.72 18.46
N CYS A 39 0.94 -13.26 17.30
CA CYS A 39 1.21 -12.61 16.02
C CYS A 39 -0.07 -11.98 15.49
N THR A 40 -0.01 -10.69 15.17
CA THR A 40 -1.14 -9.93 14.64
C THR A 40 -1.06 -9.82 13.12
N GLU A 41 -2.22 -9.87 12.47
CA GLU A 41 -2.38 -9.58 11.04
C GLU A 41 -1.71 -8.26 10.65
N PRO A 42 -1.10 -8.17 9.46
CA PRO A 42 -0.49 -6.94 8.99
C PRO A 42 -1.55 -5.87 8.72
N VAL A 43 -1.19 -4.62 9.01
CA VAL A 43 -1.99 -3.47 8.60
C VAL A 43 -1.99 -3.39 7.07
N LYS A 44 -3.19 -3.28 6.51
CA LYS A 44 -3.42 -3.20 5.07
C LYS A 44 -4.34 -2.03 4.73
N CYS A 45 -3.99 -1.29 3.70
CA CYS A 45 -4.81 -0.23 3.15
C CYS A 45 -5.75 -0.75 2.05
N GLU A 46 -6.84 -0.02 1.82
CA GLU A 46 -7.76 -0.30 0.72
C GLU A 46 -7.09 -0.15 -0.65
N ASN A 47 -7.55 -0.92 -1.63
CA ASN A 47 -7.04 -0.78 -3.00
C ASN A 47 -7.44 0.59 -3.56
N PRO A 48 -6.49 1.48 -3.89
CA PRO A 48 -6.80 2.84 -4.34
C PRO A 48 -7.48 2.88 -5.72
N GLY A 49 -7.45 1.77 -6.47
CA GLY A 49 -7.91 1.75 -7.86
C GLY A 49 -6.95 2.48 -8.80
N ALA A 50 -7.26 2.49 -10.09
CA ALA A 50 -6.55 3.30 -11.08
C ALA A 50 -7.41 4.51 -11.44
N PRO A 51 -6.82 5.70 -11.64
CA PRO A 51 -7.55 6.84 -12.19
C PRO A 51 -8.00 6.51 -13.63
N GLU A 52 -9.15 7.05 -14.04
CA GLU A 52 -9.57 6.98 -15.45
C GLU A 52 -8.56 7.71 -16.34
N PHE A 53 -8.26 7.17 -17.53
CA PHE A 53 -7.19 7.67 -18.43
C PHE A 53 -5.81 7.73 -17.76
N GLY A 54 -5.56 6.80 -16.84
CA GLY A 54 -4.28 6.64 -16.18
C GLY A 54 -4.14 5.23 -15.62
N TYR A 55 -3.00 5.00 -15.00
CA TYR A 55 -2.68 3.73 -14.37
C TYR A 55 -2.00 3.97 -13.02
N LYS A 56 -2.04 2.93 -12.20
CA LYS A 56 -1.28 2.87 -10.96
C LYS A 56 -0.17 1.83 -11.07
N ASP A 57 0.97 2.11 -10.46
CA ASP A 57 2.03 1.15 -10.21
C ASP A 57 2.08 0.81 -8.72
N GLY A 58 2.21 -0.48 -8.40
CA GLY A 58 2.05 -1.01 -7.05
C GLY A 58 0.82 -1.91 -6.89
N ILE A 59 1.08 -3.15 -6.43
CA ILE A 59 0.06 -4.19 -6.15
C ILE A 59 0.01 -4.60 -4.68
N ASN A 60 1.01 -4.19 -3.88
CA ASN A 60 1.06 -4.43 -2.45
C ASN A 60 0.44 -3.25 -1.71
N PHE A 61 -0.43 -3.54 -0.76
CA PHE A 61 -1.15 -2.54 0.03
C PHE A 61 -0.90 -2.72 1.53
N LEU A 62 0.16 -3.44 1.90
CA LEU A 62 0.58 -3.59 3.30
C LEU A 62 1.19 -2.27 3.78
N MET A 63 1.17 -2.04 5.09
CA MET A 63 1.82 -0.89 5.72
C MET A 63 3.25 -0.69 5.19
N GLY A 64 3.57 0.57 4.87
CA GLY A 64 4.83 0.99 4.27
C GLY A 64 4.89 0.89 2.75
N SER A 65 3.97 0.16 2.11
CA SER A 65 3.90 0.06 0.63
C SER A 65 3.57 1.41 0.00
N GLU A 66 4.18 1.68 -1.15
CA GLU A 66 3.95 2.87 -1.96
C GLU A 66 3.23 2.51 -3.27
N VAL A 67 2.28 3.34 -3.67
CA VAL A 67 1.57 3.25 -4.95
C VAL A 67 1.79 4.57 -5.69
N VAL A 68 2.22 4.46 -6.94
CA VAL A 68 2.50 5.60 -7.82
C VAL A 68 1.41 5.69 -8.88
N PHE A 69 0.99 6.90 -9.23
CA PHE A 69 -0.03 7.13 -10.25
C PHE A 69 0.57 7.88 -11.43
N THR A 70 0.14 7.50 -12.63
CA THR A 70 0.56 8.13 -13.88
C THR A 70 -0.64 8.28 -14.80
N CYS A 71 -0.78 9.44 -15.43
CA CYS A 71 -1.80 9.66 -16.45
C CYS A 71 -1.29 9.27 -17.84
N GLU A 72 -2.21 8.88 -18.72
CA GLU A 72 -1.91 8.63 -20.13
C GLU A 72 -1.49 9.92 -20.86
N GLU A 73 -0.94 9.76 -22.06
CA GLU A 73 -0.57 10.90 -22.91
C GLU A 73 -1.80 11.78 -23.20
N GLY A 74 -1.63 13.11 -23.12
CA GLY A 74 -2.72 14.07 -23.28
C GLY A 74 -3.51 14.38 -22.00
N TYR A 75 -3.14 13.78 -20.86
CA TYR A 75 -3.76 14.03 -19.56
C TYR A 75 -2.75 14.54 -18.52
N GLU A 76 -3.21 15.43 -17.65
CA GLU A 76 -2.47 15.96 -16.51
C GLU A 76 -2.95 15.31 -15.20
N LEU A 77 -2.02 14.90 -14.35
CA LEU A 77 -2.30 14.32 -13.04
C LEU A 77 -2.64 15.42 -12.03
N ILE A 78 -3.85 15.35 -11.46
CA ILE A 78 -4.31 16.26 -10.41
C ILE A 78 -4.48 15.49 -9.11
N GLY A 79 -3.66 15.81 -8.10
CA GLY A 79 -3.66 15.15 -6.79
C GLY A 79 -2.27 14.66 -6.39
N SER A 80 -2.22 13.60 -5.57
CA SER A 80 -0.95 12.97 -5.17
C SER A 80 -0.42 12.08 -6.28
N SER A 81 0.86 12.27 -6.68
CA SER A 81 1.53 11.38 -7.65
C SER A 81 1.94 10.03 -7.05
N HIS A 82 2.08 9.97 -5.73
CA HIS A 82 2.33 8.75 -4.98
C HIS A 82 1.62 8.82 -3.62
N VAL A 83 1.26 7.65 -3.08
CA VAL A 83 0.68 7.50 -1.74
C VAL A 83 1.32 6.31 -1.05
N GLN A 84 1.49 6.41 0.27
CA GLN A 84 2.06 5.36 1.12
C GLN A 84 1.03 4.87 2.15
N CYS A 85 0.98 3.56 2.37
CA CYS A 85 0.09 2.95 3.35
C CYS A 85 0.65 3.15 4.77
N LEU A 86 -0.12 3.80 5.64
CA LEU A 86 0.29 4.10 7.01
C LEU A 86 -0.05 2.96 7.98
N GLU A 87 0.54 3.03 9.17
CA GLU A 87 0.21 2.13 10.30
C GLU A 87 -1.26 2.20 10.76
N THR A 88 -1.97 3.27 10.37
CA THR A 88 -3.40 3.42 10.65
C THR A 88 -4.29 2.62 9.69
N GLY A 89 -3.72 1.98 8.66
CA GLY A 89 -4.49 1.34 7.58
C GLY A 89 -5.08 2.33 6.58
N SER A 90 -4.58 3.58 6.56
CA SER A 90 -5.00 4.63 5.64
C SER A 90 -3.84 5.09 4.77
N TRP A 91 -4.15 5.57 3.57
CA TRP A 91 -3.17 6.21 2.69
C TRP A 91 -2.84 7.62 3.19
N ASN A 92 -1.57 8.03 3.06
CA ASN A 92 -1.09 9.34 3.49
C ASN A 92 -1.44 10.51 2.55
N GLY A 93 -2.15 10.25 1.46
CA GLY A 93 -2.45 11.23 0.42
C GLY A 93 -3.82 11.03 -0.20
N VAL A 94 -4.16 11.94 -1.11
CA VAL A 94 -5.44 11.93 -1.84
C VAL A 94 -5.26 11.23 -3.17
N PHE A 95 -6.21 10.39 -3.56
CA PHE A 95 -6.14 9.72 -4.85
C PHE A 95 -6.32 10.72 -5.99
N PRO A 96 -5.45 10.68 -7.01
CA PRO A 96 -5.52 11.63 -8.11
C PRO A 96 -6.59 11.25 -9.13
N TYR A 97 -6.91 12.19 -10.00
CA TYR A 97 -7.61 11.95 -11.26
C TYR A 97 -6.83 12.57 -12.42
N CYS A 98 -7.07 12.06 -13.63
CA CYS A 98 -6.45 12.56 -14.84
C CYS A 98 -7.38 13.54 -15.54
N ARG A 99 -6.91 14.76 -15.80
CA ARG A 99 -7.66 15.80 -16.50
C ARG A 99 -7.11 15.97 -17.92
N GLY A 100 -7.97 15.98 -18.93
CA GLY A 100 -7.55 16.19 -20.31
C GLY A 100 -6.88 17.56 -20.48
N ILE A 101 -5.74 17.61 -21.16
CA ILE A 101 -5.02 18.86 -21.42
C ILE A 101 -5.79 19.74 -22.42
N GLU A 102 -6.64 19.14 -23.27
CA GLU A 102 -7.57 19.87 -24.13
C GLU A 102 -8.55 20.76 -23.33
N ASP A 103 -8.93 20.35 -22.12
CA ASP A 103 -9.75 21.15 -21.20
C ASP A 103 -9.00 22.37 -20.65
N ILE A 104 -7.67 22.26 -20.52
CA ILE A 104 -6.80 23.36 -20.08
C ILE A 104 -6.68 24.41 -21.19
N ASN A 105 -6.58 23.97 -22.44
CA ASN A 105 -6.56 24.84 -23.62
C ASN A 105 -7.89 25.60 -23.81
N MET A 106 -9.02 25.04 -23.35
CA MET A 106 -10.31 25.75 -23.34
C MET A 106 -10.36 26.92 -22.34
N VAL A 107 -9.52 26.95 -21.31
CA VAL A 107 -9.41 28.12 -20.39
C VAL A 107 -8.65 29.27 -21.07
N ILE A 108 -7.67 28.96 -21.94
CA ILE A 108 -6.96 29.96 -22.75
C ILE A 108 -7.85 30.46 -23.90
N CYS A 109 -8.84 29.66 -24.34
CA CYS A 109 -9.78 30.04 -25.39
C CYS A 109 -11.00 30.85 -24.91
N ASN A 110 -10.94 31.51 -23.74
CA ASN A 110 -11.93 32.54 -23.37
C ASN A 110 -11.74 33.89 -24.12
N ILE A 111 -10.92 33.93 -25.18
CA ILE A 111 -10.71 35.13 -26.03
C ILE A 111 -10.96 34.87 -27.54
N CYS A 112 -11.53 33.73 -27.98
CA CYS A 112 -11.89 33.56 -29.41
C CYS A 112 -13.32 33.07 -29.67
N CYS A 113 -14.26 33.35 -28.78
CA CYS A 113 -15.70 33.24 -29.06
C CYS A 113 -16.45 34.49 -28.58
N SER A 114 -16.04 35.66 -29.03
CA SER A 114 -16.91 36.84 -29.07
C SER A 114 -17.38 37.04 -30.51
N ASN A 115 -18.59 36.54 -30.74
CA ASN A 115 -19.51 36.70 -31.86
C ASN A 115 -19.26 37.85 -32.87
N ASN A 116 -19.41 37.46 -34.14
CA ASN A 116 -19.76 38.25 -35.35
C ASN A 116 -18.64 39.04 -36.04
#